data_AF-A0A920KAT1-F1
#
_entry.id   AF-A0A920KAT1-F1
#
_cell.length_a   1.000
_cell.length_b   1.000
_cell.length_c   1.000
_cell.angle_alpha   90.00
_cell.angle_beta   90.00
_cell.angle_gamma   90.00
#
_symmetry.space_group_name_H-M   'P 1'
#
loop_
_entity.id
_entity.type
_entity.pdbx_description
1 polymer ?
#
loop_
_entity_poly.entity_id
_entity_poly.type
_entity_poly.pdbx_seq_one_letter_code
_entity_poly.pdbx_strand_id
1 'polypeptide(L)'
;MPEDTIQLNFRGSAGQSLGAFLAKGVTITVEGGANDYVGKGLSGGKIKVFPPKSGNFAPEQNIIVGNTVLYGATGGECYFRGIAGERFAVRNSGAVAVVEGVGDHGCEYMTGGVVVVLGATGRNFAAGMSGGIAYVLNETGDFEERCNKAMVELETIASCEGNSALTDVQFAEMLQHDELRLKMLISKHLENTGSSRAAQILDLWDTFLPLFTKVMPTDYRRALLDLRTRKPENEGLHVEAIAGE
;
A
#
# COMPACT_ATOMS: atom_id res chain seq x y z
N MET A 1 0.82 15.28 15.37
CA MET A 1 1.04 16.49 14.55
C MET A 1 0.24 16.38 13.26
N PRO A 2 -0.21 17.51 12.67
CA PRO A 2 -0.75 17.52 11.33
C PRO A 2 0.23 16.92 10.32
N GLU A 3 -0.29 16.43 9.20
CA GLU A 3 0.53 15.95 8.09
C GLU A 3 1.43 17.07 7.54
N ASP A 4 2.60 16.71 7.00
CA ASP A 4 3.54 17.64 6.37
C ASP A 4 3.98 18.83 7.24
N THR A 5 3.88 18.71 8.57
CA THR A 5 4.35 19.74 9.51
C THR A 5 5.86 19.95 9.41
N ILE A 6 6.62 18.88 9.23
CA ILE A 6 8.07 18.92 8.97
C ILE A 6 8.33 18.26 7.62
N GLN A 7 8.97 18.99 6.72
CA GLN A 7 9.29 18.50 5.38
C GLN A 7 10.81 18.54 5.16
N LEU A 8 11.39 17.38 4.86
CA LEU A 8 12.81 17.18 4.61
C LEU A 8 12.99 16.78 3.15
N ASN A 9 13.69 17.59 2.37
CA ASN A 9 13.91 17.36 0.95
C ASN A 9 15.40 17.08 0.70
N PHE A 10 15.70 15.91 0.15
CA PHE A 10 17.04 15.44 -0.16
C PHE A 10 17.21 15.21 -1.66
N ARG A 11 18.44 15.35 -2.13
CA ARG A 11 18.87 15.02 -3.49
C ARG A 11 20.04 14.06 -3.45
N GLY A 12 20.01 13.04 -4.30
CA GLY A 12 21.08 12.04 -4.41
C GLY A 12 20.67 10.66 -3.89
N SER A 13 21.63 9.92 -3.34
CA SER A 13 21.40 8.56 -2.85
C SER A 13 21.34 8.54 -1.31
N ALA A 14 20.20 8.14 -0.77
CA ALA A 14 20.06 7.93 0.67
C ALA A 14 20.72 6.60 1.09
N GLY A 15 21.40 6.65 2.23
CA GLY A 15 21.96 5.47 2.86
C GLY A 15 20.89 4.48 3.36
N GLN A 16 21.37 3.47 4.09
CA GLN A 16 20.55 2.45 4.73
C GLN A 16 19.59 3.07 5.75
N SER A 17 18.40 2.48 5.92
CA SER A 17 17.43 2.84 6.97
C SER A 17 16.89 4.28 6.89
N LEU A 18 16.78 4.84 5.67
CA LEU A 18 16.13 6.14 5.46
C LEU A 18 14.74 6.16 6.09
N GLY A 19 14.49 7.14 6.97
CA GLY A 19 13.16 7.31 7.59
C GLY A 19 12.75 6.15 8.50
N ALA A 20 13.71 5.40 9.07
CA ALA A 20 13.39 4.41 10.08
C ALA A 20 12.66 5.06 11.27
N PHE A 21 11.56 4.44 11.70
CA PHE A 21 10.70 4.91 12.80
C PHE A 21 10.15 6.34 12.62
N LEU A 22 10.01 6.81 11.37
CA LEU A 22 9.54 8.17 11.08
C LEU A 22 8.13 8.39 11.64
N ALA A 23 8.00 9.40 12.48
CA ALA A 23 6.76 9.72 13.21
C ALA A 23 5.77 10.53 12.36
N LYS A 24 4.49 10.48 12.76
CA LYS A 24 3.41 11.25 12.14
C LYS A 24 3.70 12.75 12.10
N GLY A 25 3.52 13.34 10.92
CA GLY A 25 3.71 14.76 10.64
C GLY A 25 5.09 15.11 10.06
N VAL A 26 5.99 14.12 9.93
CA VAL A 26 7.26 14.28 9.22
C VAL A 26 7.17 13.64 7.85
N THR A 27 7.62 14.38 6.85
CA THR A 27 7.67 13.95 5.46
C THR A 27 9.09 14.04 4.93
N ILE A 28 9.57 12.93 4.38
CA ILE A 28 10.86 12.83 3.71
C ILE A 28 10.62 12.67 2.21
N THR A 29 11.24 13.55 1.43
CA THR A 29 11.27 13.46 -0.03
C THR A 29 12.71 13.26 -0.49
N VAL A 30 12.96 12.27 -1.33
CA VAL A 30 14.26 12.02 -1.95
C VAL A 30 14.11 12.05 -3.47
N GLU A 31 14.73 13.06 -4.09
CA GLU A 31 14.95 13.10 -5.53
C GLU A 31 16.27 12.35 -5.83
N GLY A 32 16.16 11.12 -6.29
CA GLY A 32 17.26 10.17 -6.44
C GLY A 32 16.83 8.76 -6.06
N GLY A 33 17.61 8.06 -5.25
CA GLY A 33 17.31 6.68 -4.82
C GLY A 33 17.71 6.44 -3.37
N ALA A 34 17.36 5.27 -2.84
CA ALA A 34 17.73 4.88 -1.48
C ALA A 34 18.16 3.41 -1.39
N ASN A 35 19.02 3.09 -0.42
CA ASN A 35 19.47 1.71 -0.19
C ASN A 35 18.43 0.90 0.62
N ASP A 36 18.84 -0.14 1.34
CA ASP A 36 17.90 -1.05 2.02
C ASP A 36 17.25 -0.39 3.26
N TYR A 37 16.18 -1.04 3.74
CA TYR A 37 15.48 -0.70 4.98
C TYR A 37 14.79 0.67 5.01
N VAL A 38 14.48 1.27 3.84
CA VAL A 38 13.68 2.49 3.78
C VAL A 38 12.38 2.29 4.56
N GLY A 39 12.04 3.21 5.46
CA GLY A 39 10.84 3.13 6.27
C GLY A 39 10.80 1.93 7.24
N LYS A 40 11.95 1.36 7.64
CA LYS A 40 12.00 0.34 8.70
C LYS A 40 11.23 0.81 9.94
N GLY A 41 10.23 0.04 10.36
CA GLY A 41 9.38 0.40 11.50
C GLY A 41 8.66 1.74 11.36
N LEU A 42 8.28 2.15 10.14
CA LEU A 42 7.53 3.40 9.90
C LEU A 42 6.35 3.55 10.88
N SER A 43 6.21 4.75 11.45
CA SER A 43 5.28 5.05 12.57
C SER A 43 4.48 6.34 12.35
N GLY A 44 3.92 6.48 11.16
CA GLY A 44 2.96 7.52 10.78
C GLY A 44 3.54 8.60 9.86
N GLY A 45 4.85 8.62 9.66
CA GLY A 45 5.51 9.53 8.72
C GLY A 45 5.24 9.21 7.26
N LYS A 46 5.65 10.11 6.37
CA LYS A 46 5.53 9.95 4.92
C LYS A 46 6.91 9.91 4.25
N ILE A 47 7.14 8.96 3.34
CA ILE A 47 8.38 8.87 2.57
C ILE A 47 8.06 8.81 1.07
N LYS A 48 8.70 9.69 0.29
CA LYS A 48 8.57 9.76 -1.16
C LYS A 48 9.96 9.61 -1.78
N VAL A 49 10.14 8.67 -2.71
CA VAL A 49 11.40 8.51 -3.45
C VAL A 49 11.07 8.46 -4.93
N PHE A 50 11.70 9.33 -5.72
CA PHE A 50 11.53 9.39 -7.16
C PHE A 50 12.83 9.84 -7.84
N PRO A 51 13.09 9.41 -9.08
CA PRO A 51 14.30 9.79 -9.79
C PRO A 51 14.33 11.28 -10.18
N PRO A 52 15.52 11.86 -10.40
CA PRO A 52 15.63 13.23 -10.87
C PRO A 52 15.02 13.40 -12.25
N LYS A 53 14.41 14.58 -12.51
CA LYS A 53 13.75 14.89 -13.80
C LYS A 53 14.68 14.80 -15.03
N SER A 54 15.99 14.93 -14.82
CA SER A 54 17.00 14.87 -15.89
C SER A 54 17.48 13.45 -16.21
N GLY A 55 16.96 12.42 -15.54
CA GLY A 55 17.34 11.03 -15.79
C GLY A 55 16.82 10.52 -17.13
N ASN A 56 17.69 9.90 -17.93
CA ASN A 56 17.35 9.35 -19.26
C ASN A 56 17.03 7.85 -19.20
N PHE A 57 16.30 7.40 -18.17
CA PHE A 57 15.94 5.99 -17.95
C PHE A 57 14.46 5.89 -17.52
N ALA A 58 13.81 4.77 -17.85
CA ALA A 58 12.43 4.48 -17.45
C ALA A 58 12.38 4.09 -15.95
N PRO A 59 11.83 4.93 -15.06
CA PRO A 59 11.83 4.67 -13.62
C PRO A 59 11.23 3.32 -13.23
N GLU A 60 10.14 2.94 -13.90
CA GLU A 60 9.39 1.70 -13.69
C GLU A 60 10.17 0.42 -14.06
N GLN A 61 11.34 0.56 -14.69
CA GLN A 61 12.24 -0.56 -15.04
C GLN A 61 13.53 -0.58 -14.20
N ASN A 62 13.66 0.31 -13.22
CA ASN A 62 14.91 0.51 -12.47
C ASN A 62 14.70 0.46 -10.96
N ILE A 63 15.68 -0.07 -10.23
CA ILE A 63 15.64 -0.13 -8.77
C ILE A 63 15.79 1.29 -8.21
N ILE A 64 14.81 1.72 -7.42
CA ILE A 64 14.76 3.05 -6.77
C ILE A 64 14.99 2.96 -5.26
N VAL A 65 14.58 1.84 -4.65
CA VAL A 65 14.81 1.53 -3.24
C VAL A 65 15.31 0.09 -3.10
N GLY A 66 16.17 -0.15 -2.10
CA GLY A 66 16.77 -1.46 -1.86
C GLY A 66 15.82 -2.49 -1.27
N ASN A 67 16.38 -3.41 -0.50
CA ASN A 67 15.68 -4.56 0.08
C ASN A 67 15.01 -4.23 1.42
N THR A 68 14.10 -5.11 1.85
CA THR A 68 13.51 -5.10 3.21
C THR A 68 12.91 -3.74 3.61
N VAL A 69 12.36 -3.04 2.61
CA VAL A 69 11.66 -1.76 2.76
C VAL A 69 10.40 -2.00 3.59
N LEU A 70 10.06 -1.05 4.48
CA LEU A 70 8.91 -1.12 5.38
C LEU A 70 8.92 -2.29 6.37
N TYR A 71 10.09 -2.81 6.70
CA TYR A 71 10.21 -3.91 7.65
C TYR A 71 9.47 -3.62 8.96
N GLY A 72 8.42 -4.40 9.23
CA GLY A 72 7.64 -4.32 10.47
C GLY A 72 6.75 -3.08 10.62
N ALA A 73 6.45 -2.34 9.55
CA ALA A 73 5.82 -1.02 9.66
C ALA A 73 4.40 -1.05 10.28
N THR A 74 4.04 -0.08 11.14
CA THR A 74 2.73 -0.01 11.83
C THR A 74 2.04 1.34 11.65
N GLY A 75 2.37 2.05 10.57
CA GLY A 75 1.57 3.15 10.03
C GLY A 75 2.39 4.20 9.32
N GLY A 76 1.77 4.98 8.44
CA GLY A 76 2.44 5.95 7.57
C GLY A 76 2.24 5.61 6.09
N GLU A 77 2.75 6.48 5.22
CA GLU A 77 2.55 6.36 3.77
C GLU A 77 3.90 6.42 3.00
N CYS A 78 4.05 5.54 2.02
CA CYS A 78 5.23 5.48 1.18
C CYS A 78 4.90 5.49 -0.32
N TYR A 79 5.64 6.27 -1.10
CA TYR A 79 5.47 6.39 -2.54
C TYR A 79 6.82 6.27 -3.26
N PHE A 80 6.99 5.22 -4.05
CA PHE A 80 8.26 4.88 -4.70
C PHE A 80 8.09 4.81 -6.21
N ARG A 81 8.63 5.79 -6.94
CA ARG A 81 8.59 5.81 -8.41
C ARG A 81 9.74 4.99 -8.99
N GLY A 82 9.53 3.68 -9.00
CA GLY A 82 10.43 2.67 -9.54
C GLY A 82 10.29 1.34 -8.81
N ILE A 83 11.26 0.44 -9.04
CA ILE A 83 11.26 -0.92 -8.50
C ILE A 83 11.89 -0.93 -7.10
N ALA A 84 11.25 -1.62 -6.16
CA ALA A 84 11.86 -2.00 -4.89
C ALA A 84 12.58 -3.35 -5.00
N GLY A 85 13.64 -3.53 -4.21
CA GLY A 85 14.34 -4.81 -4.10
C GLY A 85 13.50 -5.93 -3.46
N GLU A 86 14.20 -6.94 -2.95
CA GLU A 86 13.58 -8.11 -2.32
C GLU A 86 12.92 -7.77 -0.98
N ARG A 87 11.95 -8.59 -0.55
CA ARG A 87 11.27 -8.48 0.75
C ARG A 87 10.63 -7.12 0.99
N PHE A 88 10.12 -6.51 -0.08
CA PHE A 88 9.35 -5.28 0.04
C PHE A 88 8.14 -5.49 0.96
N ALA A 89 7.92 -4.58 1.91
CA ALA A 89 6.82 -4.63 2.89
C ALA A 89 6.80 -5.91 3.75
N VAL A 90 7.96 -6.53 3.98
CA VAL A 90 8.07 -7.69 4.86
C VAL A 90 7.61 -7.34 6.29
N ARG A 91 6.69 -8.13 6.83
CA ARG A 91 6.07 -7.89 8.15
C ARG A 91 5.36 -6.54 8.28
N ASN A 92 4.96 -5.91 7.18
CA ASN A 92 4.12 -4.71 7.25
C ASN A 92 2.83 -5.03 8.03
N SER A 93 2.51 -4.18 8.98
CA SER A 93 1.45 -4.32 9.98
C SER A 93 0.54 -3.10 10.02
N GLY A 94 0.67 -2.14 9.09
CA GLY A 94 -0.19 -0.96 9.07
C GLY A 94 0.20 0.19 8.13
N ALA A 95 1.35 0.13 7.45
CA ALA A 95 1.73 1.16 6.49
C ALA A 95 1.02 0.99 5.14
N VAL A 96 0.82 2.12 4.46
CA VAL A 96 0.32 2.19 3.09
C VAL A 96 1.50 2.45 2.15
N ALA A 97 1.62 1.70 1.06
CA ALA A 97 2.70 1.86 0.11
C ALA A 97 2.25 1.72 -1.34
N VAL A 98 2.78 2.56 -2.22
CA VAL A 98 2.65 2.42 -3.68
C VAL A 98 4.03 2.38 -4.32
N VAL A 99 4.28 1.37 -5.15
CA VAL A 99 5.56 1.10 -5.81
C VAL A 99 5.33 0.62 -7.24
N GLU A 100 6.28 0.81 -8.16
CA GLU A 100 6.13 0.46 -9.58
C GLU A 100 6.65 -0.94 -9.94
N GLY A 101 7.22 -1.65 -8.96
CA GLY A 101 7.60 -3.06 -9.09
C GLY A 101 8.30 -3.54 -7.83
N VAL A 102 8.36 -4.86 -7.62
CA VAL A 102 9.01 -5.45 -6.45
C VAL A 102 9.83 -6.68 -6.82
N GLY A 103 10.91 -6.93 -6.09
CA GLY A 103 11.67 -8.18 -6.19
C GLY A 103 10.95 -9.38 -5.56
N ASP A 104 11.72 -10.44 -5.27
CA ASP A 104 11.22 -11.67 -4.66
C ASP A 104 10.73 -11.40 -3.20
N HIS A 105 9.80 -12.22 -2.73
CA HIS A 105 9.26 -12.19 -1.36
C HIS A 105 8.53 -10.89 -0.98
N GLY A 106 7.91 -10.21 -1.96
CA GLY A 106 7.06 -9.05 -1.67
C GLY A 106 5.91 -9.40 -0.72
N CYS A 107 5.60 -8.52 0.23
CA CYS A 107 4.56 -8.67 1.26
C CYS A 107 4.68 -9.93 2.15
N GLU A 108 5.87 -10.52 2.23
CA GLU A 108 6.12 -11.69 3.08
C GLU A 108 5.80 -11.37 4.56
N TYR A 109 5.04 -12.25 5.22
CA TYR A 109 4.59 -12.08 6.60
C TYR A 109 3.82 -10.79 6.90
N MET A 110 3.24 -10.13 5.89
CA MET A 110 2.43 -8.93 6.10
C MET A 110 1.16 -9.29 6.91
N THR A 111 0.87 -8.49 7.94
CA THR A 111 -0.25 -8.69 8.87
C THR A 111 -1.22 -7.50 8.91
N GLY A 112 -0.94 -6.43 8.15
CA GLY A 112 -1.78 -5.25 8.07
C GLY A 112 -1.23 -4.19 7.12
N GLY A 113 -2.06 -3.19 6.80
CA GLY A 113 -1.71 -2.13 5.83
C GLY A 113 -2.21 -2.42 4.42
N VAL A 114 -1.83 -1.56 3.48
CA VAL A 114 -2.23 -1.66 2.06
C VAL A 114 -1.01 -1.44 1.17
N VAL A 115 -0.74 -2.39 0.27
CA VAL A 115 0.35 -2.29 -0.71
C VAL A 115 -0.21 -2.27 -2.13
N VAL A 116 0.24 -1.34 -2.96
CA VAL A 116 -0.09 -1.28 -4.39
C VAL A 116 1.20 -1.42 -5.20
N VAL A 117 1.22 -2.38 -6.12
CA VAL A 117 2.34 -2.61 -7.05
C VAL A 117 1.85 -2.34 -8.48
N LEU A 118 2.42 -1.31 -9.13
CA LEU A 118 2.04 -0.83 -10.47
C LEU A 118 2.86 -1.46 -11.62
N GLY A 119 3.42 -2.65 -11.37
CA GLY A 119 4.23 -3.38 -12.32
C GLY A 119 4.60 -4.77 -11.82
N ALA A 120 5.69 -5.32 -12.34
CA ALA A 120 6.07 -6.71 -12.10
C ALA A 120 6.44 -7.01 -10.64
N THR A 121 6.20 -8.25 -10.23
CA THR A 121 6.65 -8.80 -8.95
C THR A 121 7.67 -9.90 -9.17
N GLY A 122 8.54 -10.13 -8.18
CA GLY A 122 9.31 -11.35 -8.07
C GLY A 122 8.48 -12.54 -7.57
N ARG A 123 9.17 -13.64 -7.27
CA ARG A 123 8.61 -14.92 -6.83
C ARG A 123 8.21 -14.89 -5.35
N ASN A 124 7.38 -15.87 -4.97
CA ASN A 124 6.96 -16.12 -3.59
C ASN A 124 6.32 -14.89 -2.92
N PHE A 125 5.59 -14.10 -3.71
CA PHE A 125 4.84 -12.95 -3.22
C PHE A 125 3.79 -13.41 -2.20
N ALA A 126 3.55 -12.62 -1.15
CA ALA A 126 2.57 -12.86 -0.08
C ALA A 126 2.79 -14.15 0.75
N ALA A 127 3.99 -14.74 0.73
CA ALA A 127 4.28 -15.89 1.57
C ALA A 127 4.10 -15.56 3.06
N GLY A 128 3.27 -16.35 3.76
CA GLY A 128 2.96 -16.12 5.18
C GLY A 128 2.17 -14.83 5.45
N MET A 129 1.62 -14.16 4.42
CA MET A 129 0.78 -12.98 4.59
C MET A 129 -0.53 -13.38 5.28
N SER A 130 -0.79 -12.81 6.45
CA SER A 130 -1.94 -13.17 7.30
C SER A 130 -2.88 -12.00 7.59
N GLY A 131 -2.60 -10.80 7.06
CA GLY A 131 -3.49 -9.65 7.18
C GLY A 131 -3.10 -8.47 6.28
N GLY A 132 -4.02 -7.52 6.11
CA GLY A 132 -3.89 -6.42 5.15
C GLY A 132 -4.30 -6.82 3.72
N ILE A 133 -4.07 -5.92 2.77
CA ILE A 133 -4.37 -6.13 1.34
C ILE A 133 -3.17 -5.73 0.49
N ALA A 134 -2.92 -6.49 -0.59
CA ALA A 134 -2.10 -6.01 -1.69
C ALA A 134 -2.90 -5.95 -3.00
N TYR A 135 -2.64 -4.94 -3.82
CA TYR A 135 -3.13 -4.85 -5.20
C TYR A 135 -1.93 -4.91 -6.14
N VAL A 136 -1.97 -5.81 -7.10
CA VAL A 136 -0.87 -6.01 -8.06
C VAL A 136 -1.40 -5.86 -9.47
N LEU A 137 -0.77 -4.98 -10.25
CA LEU A 137 -1.05 -4.84 -11.66
C LEU A 137 -0.41 -5.99 -12.46
N ASN A 138 -1.24 -6.91 -12.96
CA ASN A 138 -0.83 -8.13 -13.65
C ASN A 138 -1.01 -8.03 -15.17
N GLU A 139 -0.17 -7.21 -15.83
CA GLU A 139 -0.23 -7.04 -17.29
C GLU A 139 0.23 -8.26 -18.09
N THR A 140 1.17 -9.03 -17.54
CA THR A 140 1.78 -10.19 -18.19
C THR A 140 1.00 -11.49 -17.97
N GLY A 141 0.04 -11.49 -17.04
CA GLY A 141 -0.76 -12.67 -16.70
C GLY A 141 -0.04 -13.71 -15.85
N ASP A 142 1.23 -13.48 -15.48
CA ASP A 142 2.09 -14.45 -14.79
C ASP A 142 2.16 -14.25 -13.27
N PHE A 143 1.44 -13.26 -12.71
CA PHE A 143 1.46 -12.99 -11.27
C PHE A 143 0.97 -14.18 -10.43
N GLU A 144 0.00 -14.94 -10.92
CA GLU A 144 -0.54 -16.09 -10.18
C GLU A 144 0.53 -17.16 -9.92
N GLU A 145 1.46 -17.39 -10.85
CA GLU A 145 2.56 -18.35 -10.70
C GLU A 145 3.62 -17.86 -9.70
N ARG A 146 3.73 -16.54 -9.54
CA ARG A 146 4.68 -15.89 -8.63
C ARG A 146 4.13 -15.71 -7.22
N CYS A 147 2.82 -15.84 -7.03
CA CYS A 147 2.16 -15.66 -5.74
C CYS A 147 2.11 -16.97 -4.93
N ASN A 148 2.48 -16.89 -3.65
CA ASN A 148 2.34 -17.99 -2.72
C ASN A 148 0.91 -18.03 -2.17
N LYS A 149 0.10 -18.93 -2.73
CA LYS A 149 -1.34 -19.08 -2.43
C LYS A 149 -1.64 -19.92 -1.18
N ALA A 150 -0.65 -20.20 -0.31
CA ALA A 150 -0.87 -21.05 0.87
C ALA A 150 -1.82 -20.44 1.91
N MET A 151 -1.85 -19.11 2.01
CA MET A 151 -2.66 -18.38 3.01
C MET A 151 -3.50 -17.24 2.40
N VAL A 152 -3.41 -17.03 1.09
CA VAL A 152 -4.05 -15.92 0.39
C VAL A 152 -4.83 -16.40 -0.82
N GLU A 153 -5.90 -15.67 -1.12
CA GLU A 153 -6.70 -15.79 -2.32
C GLU A 153 -6.44 -14.60 -3.25
N LEU A 154 -6.54 -14.87 -4.55
CA LEU A 154 -6.44 -13.87 -5.60
C LEU A 154 -7.85 -13.53 -6.10
N GLU A 155 -8.16 -12.25 -6.14
CA GLU A 155 -9.49 -11.76 -6.50
C GLU A 155 -9.41 -10.69 -7.58
N THR A 156 -10.37 -10.70 -8.49
CA THR A 156 -10.60 -9.62 -9.43
C THR A 156 -11.28 -8.45 -8.74
N ILE A 157 -10.91 -7.23 -9.10
CA ILE A 157 -11.57 -6.03 -8.56
C ILE A 157 -12.86 -5.78 -9.35
N ALA A 158 -13.98 -5.79 -8.64
CA ALA A 158 -15.26 -5.40 -9.23
C ALA A 158 -15.30 -3.88 -9.43
N SER A 159 -15.80 -3.46 -10.60
CA SER A 159 -16.09 -2.04 -10.83
C SER A 159 -17.30 -1.63 -10.01
N CYS A 160 -17.25 -0.43 -9.44
CA CYS A 160 -18.31 0.19 -8.67
C CYS A 160 -18.77 1.49 -9.34
N GLU A 161 -20.08 1.65 -9.50
CA GLU A 161 -20.65 2.89 -10.01
C GLU A 161 -20.70 3.92 -8.89
N GLY A 162 -19.75 4.86 -8.90
CA GLY A 162 -19.75 5.99 -7.96
C GLY A 162 -18.44 6.77 -7.95
N ASN A 163 -18.49 8.05 -8.31
CA ASN A 163 -17.33 8.96 -8.28
C ASN A 163 -17.16 9.67 -6.92
N SER A 164 -17.67 9.08 -5.83
CA SER A 164 -17.58 9.70 -4.50
C SER A 164 -16.19 9.53 -3.91
N ALA A 165 -15.66 10.59 -3.30
CA ALA A 165 -14.42 10.52 -2.54
C ALA A 165 -14.54 9.48 -1.41
N LEU A 166 -13.52 8.64 -1.28
CA LEU A 166 -13.46 7.62 -0.25
C LEU A 166 -13.21 8.28 1.12
N THR A 167 -14.08 8.03 2.09
CA THR A 167 -13.86 8.48 3.47
C THR A 167 -12.86 7.58 4.20
N ASP A 168 -12.26 8.06 5.29
CA ASP A 168 -11.33 7.27 6.10
C ASP A 168 -11.94 5.95 6.60
N VAL A 169 -13.24 5.97 6.92
CA VAL A 169 -13.98 4.78 7.36
C VAL A 169 -14.08 3.76 6.22
N GLN A 170 -14.39 4.22 5.01
CA GLN A 170 -14.48 3.36 3.83
C GLN A 170 -13.09 2.86 3.39
N PHE A 171 -12.04 3.66 3.58
CA PHE A 171 -10.67 3.22 3.34
C PHE A 171 -10.30 2.04 4.26
N ALA A 172 -10.68 2.10 5.53
CA ALA A 172 -10.44 1.04 6.51
C ALA A 172 -11.26 -0.24 6.25
N GLU A 173 -12.33 -0.19 5.44
CA GLU A 173 -13.16 -1.34 5.15
C GLU A 173 -12.56 -2.22 4.04
N MET A 174 -11.68 -3.13 4.43
CA MET A 174 -10.90 -4.00 3.53
C MET A 174 -11.74 -4.99 2.68
N LEU A 175 -13.00 -5.22 3.02
CA LEU A 175 -13.90 -6.10 2.24
C LEU A 175 -14.63 -5.36 1.11
N GLN A 176 -14.58 -4.03 1.06
CA GLN A 176 -15.31 -3.22 0.09
C GLN A 176 -14.44 -2.08 -0.46
N HIS A 177 -14.99 -1.37 -1.45
CA HIS A 177 -14.42 -0.15 -2.02
C HIS A 177 -13.01 -0.32 -2.62
N ASP A 178 -12.70 -1.50 -3.15
CA ASP A 178 -11.39 -1.82 -3.72
C ASP A 178 -11.01 -0.88 -4.87
N GLU A 179 -11.91 -0.63 -5.82
CA GLU A 179 -11.67 0.29 -6.94
C GLU A 179 -11.36 1.71 -6.45
N LEU A 180 -12.21 2.26 -5.57
CA LEU A 180 -12.03 3.62 -5.03
C LEU A 180 -10.73 3.74 -4.23
N ARG A 181 -10.40 2.73 -3.42
CA ARG A 181 -9.15 2.69 -2.65
C ARG A 181 -7.96 2.69 -3.59
N LEU A 182 -7.96 1.82 -4.60
CA LEU A 182 -6.89 1.71 -5.56
C LEU A 182 -6.70 3.03 -6.32
N LYS A 183 -7.78 3.61 -6.85
CA LYS A 183 -7.76 4.89 -7.57
C LYS A 183 -7.20 6.01 -6.70
N MET A 184 -7.65 6.12 -5.45
CA MET A 184 -7.12 7.11 -4.49
C MET A 184 -5.62 6.94 -4.25
N LEU A 185 -5.14 5.71 -4.03
CA LEU A 185 -3.73 5.43 -3.76
C LEU A 185 -2.85 5.75 -4.97
N ILE A 186 -3.31 5.43 -6.18
CA ILE A 186 -2.59 5.74 -7.42
C ILE A 186 -2.57 7.24 -7.68
N SER A 187 -3.67 7.96 -7.43
CA SER A 187 -3.70 9.43 -7.49
C SER A 187 -2.72 10.06 -6.51
N LYS A 188 -2.70 9.60 -5.24
CA LYS A 188 -1.70 10.05 -4.28
C LYS A 188 -0.28 9.74 -4.77
N HIS A 189 -0.05 8.58 -5.37
CA HIS A 189 1.26 8.25 -5.93
C HIS A 189 1.68 9.20 -7.05
N LEU A 190 0.76 9.53 -7.97
CA LEU A 190 0.98 10.54 -9.01
C LEU A 190 1.31 11.91 -8.41
N GLU A 191 0.51 12.40 -7.47
CA GLU A 191 0.72 13.70 -6.80
C GLU A 191 2.08 13.77 -6.09
N ASN A 192 2.50 12.68 -5.44
CA ASN A 192 3.70 12.65 -4.62
C ASN A 192 4.99 12.38 -5.39
N THR A 193 4.90 11.86 -6.62
CA THR A 193 6.09 11.40 -7.38
C THR A 193 6.15 11.89 -8.83
N GLY A 194 5.06 12.43 -9.36
CA GLY A 194 4.93 12.77 -10.79
C GLY A 194 5.06 11.56 -11.70
N SER A 195 4.66 10.37 -11.24
CA SER A 195 4.79 9.12 -11.99
C SER A 195 3.96 9.15 -13.28
N SER A 196 4.64 9.06 -14.43
CA SER A 196 4.01 8.87 -15.73
C SER A 196 3.23 7.55 -15.81
N ARG A 197 3.69 6.52 -15.08
CA ARG A 197 3.02 5.23 -15.00
C ARG A 197 1.68 5.34 -14.29
N ALA A 198 1.65 6.02 -13.15
CA ALA A 198 0.41 6.31 -12.42
C ALA A 198 -0.56 7.16 -13.26
N ALA A 199 -0.06 8.18 -13.96
CA ALA A 199 -0.86 9.00 -14.87
C ALA A 199 -1.51 8.14 -15.97
N GLN A 200 -0.72 7.30 -16.64
CA GLN A 200 -1.23 6.40 -17.68
C GLN A 200 -2.34 5.46 -17.16
N ILE A 201 -2.15 4.88 -15.98
CA ILE A 201 -3.12 3.98 -15.37
C ILE A 201 -4.43 4.73 -15.06
N LEU A 202 -4.35 5.95 -14.54
CA LEU A 202 -5.52 6.78 -14.24
C LEU A 202 -6.25 7.25 -15.51
N ASP A 203 -5.51 7.59 -16.56
CA ASP A 203 -6.06 8.04 -17.84
C ASP A 203 -6.78 6.90 -18.59
N LEU A 204 -6.27 5.67 -18.48
CA LEU A 204 -6.82 4.46 -19.11
C LEU A 204 -7.45 3.51 -18.09
N TRP A 205 -8.12 4.06 -17.09
CA TRP A 205 -8.59 3.33 -15.91
C TRP A 205 -9.40 2.07 -16.24
N ASP A 206 -10.38 2.18 -17.14
CA ASP A 206 -11.26 1.06 -17.50
C ASP A 206 -10.51 -0.08 -18.21
N THR A 207 -9.35 0.23 -18.81
CA THR A 207 -8.46 -0.77 -19.41
C THR A 207 -7.58 -1.44 -18.36
N PHE A 208 -7.08 -0.68 -17.38
CA PHE A 208 -6.17 -1.18 -16.36
C PHE A 208 -6.86 -1.87 -15.19
N LEU A 209 -8.07 -1.44 -14.80
CA LEU A 209 -8.79 -1.97 -13.64
C LEU A 209 -8.95 -3.50 -13.68
N PRO A 210 -9.34 -4.14 -14.80
CA PRO A 210 -9.46 -5.60 -14.89
C PRO A 210 -8.13 -6.35 -14.76
N LEU A 211 -7.00 -5.66 -14.97
CA LEU A 211 -5.64 -6.23 -14.86
C LEU A 211 -5.13 -6.23 -13.42
N PHE A 212 -5.80 -5.54 -12.50
CA PHE A 212 -5.43 -5.58 -11.09
C PHE A 212 -5.95 -6.84 -10.41
N THR A 213 -5.04 -7.49 -9.70
CA THR A 213 -5.33 -8.61 -8.81
C THR A 213 -5.26 -8.14 -7.36
N LYS A 214 -6.34 -8.34 -6.61
CA LYS A 214 -6.36 -8.19 -5.16
C LYS A 214 -5.82 -9.47 -4.52
N VAL A 215 -4.87 -9.32 -3.60
CA VAL A 215 -4.34 -10.40 -2.77
C VAL A 215 -4.93 -10.23 -1.38
N MET A 216 -5.74 -11.21 -0.95
CA MET A 216 -6.45 -11.18 0.33
C MET A 216 -6.16 -12.43 1.15
N PRO A 217 -5.65 -12.32 2.39
CA PRO A 217 -5.47 -13.48 3.24
C PRO A 217 -6.81 -14.10 3.66
N THR A 218 -6.94 -15.42 3.54
CA THR A 218 -8.19 -16.15 3.75
C THR A 218 -8.69 -16.01 5.19
N ASP A 219 -7.81 -16.20 6.18
CA ASP A 219 -8.16 -16.07 7.60
C ASP A 219 -8.49 -14.62 7.97
N TYR A 220 -7.82 -13.65 7.35
CA TYR A 220 -8.11 -12.24 7.55
C TYR A 220 -9.51 -11.87 7.02
N ARG A 221 -9.86 -12.34 5.81
CA ARG A 221 -11.20 -12.20 5.24
C ARG A 221 -12.25 -12.78 6.17
N ARG A 222 -12.05 -14.00 6.67
CA ARG A 222 -12.96 -14.66 7.61
C ARG A 222 -13.15 -13.82 8.88
N ALA A 223 -12.06 -13.35 9.48
CA ALA A 223 -12.12 -12.52 10.68
C ALA A 223 -12.91 -11.21 10.44
N LEU A 224 -12.73 -10.56 9.28
CA LEU A 224 -13.48 -9.36 8.94
C LEU A 224 -14.97 -9.64 8.72
N LEU A 225 -15.33 -10.76 8.10
CA LEU A 225 -16.72 -11.18 7.95
C LEU A 225 -17.37 -11.45 9.31
N ASP A 226 -16.68 -12.16 10.20
CA ASP A 226 -17.15 -12.43 11.56
C ASP A 226 -17.34 -11.14 12.38
N LEU A 227 -16.47 -10.15 12.19
CA LEU A 227 -16.62 -8.83 12.83
C LEU A 227 -17.83 -8.06 12.30
N ARG A 228 -18.15 -8.20 11.00
CA ARG A 228 -19.35 -7.57 10.40
C ARG A 228 -20.63 -8.24 10.89
N THR A 229 -20.66 -9.57 10.99
CA THR A 229 -21.84 -10.32 11.45
C THR A 229 -22.09 -10.18 12.95
N ARG A 230 -21.06 -9.84 13.75
CA ARG A 230 -21.21 -9.50 15.18
C ARG A 230 -21.64 -8.05 15.44
N LYS A 231 -21.62 -7.18 14.43
CA LYS A 231 -22.04 -5.78 14.54
C LYS A 231 -23.55 -5.46 14.46
N PRO A 232 -24.52 -6.39 14.30
CA PRO A 232 -25.93 -6.07 14.52
C PRO A 232 -26.33 -6.36 15.99
N GLU A 233 -27.09 -5.42 16.60
CA GLU A 233 -27.95 -5.55 17.81
C GLU A 233 -27.57 -4.81 19.12
N ASN A 234 -26.41 -4.16 19.28
CA ASN A 234 -26.07 -3.51 20.57
C ASN A 234 -26.17 -1.96 20.62
N GLU A 235 -26.95 -1.33 19.73
CA GLU A 235 -27.32 0.10 19.82
C GLU A 235 -28.80 0.30 20.24
N GLY A 236 -29.28 -0.51 21.18
CA GLY A 236 -30.66 -0.44 21.67
C GLY A 236 -30.81 -0.85 23.13
N LEU A 237 -30.02 -0.30 24.05
CA LEU A 237 -30.28 -0.41 25.48
C LEU A 237 -30.76 0.92 26.03
N HIS A 238 -32.09 0.98 26.21
CA HIS A 238 -32.82 1.94 27.02
C HIS A 238 -32.08 2.23 28.32
N VAL A 239 -31.72 3.50 28.53
CA VAL A 239 -31.51 4.02 29.88
C VAL A 239 -32.89 4.49 30.35
N GLU A 240 -33.63 3.62 31.05
CA GLU A 240 -34.74 4.07 31.88
C GLU A 240 -34.16 5.00 32.95
N ALA A 241 -34.48 6.29 32.85
CA ALA A 241 -34.19 7.25 33.89
C ALA A 241 -35.01 6.89 35.13
N ILE A 242 -34.32 6.38 36.15
CA ILE A 242 -34.85 6.22 37.50
C ILE A 242 -35.04 7.64 38.05
N ALA A 243 -36.26 8.15 37.99
CA ALA A 243 -36.65 9.35 38.73
C ALA A 243 -36.85 8.95 40.19
N GLY A 244 -35.93 9.36 41.06
CA GLY A 244 -36.01 9.23 42.51
C GLY A 244 -35.70 10.58 43.16
N GLU A 245 -36.75 11.12 43.80
CA GLU A 245 -36.86 12.20 44.80
C GLU A 245 -36.30 13.60 44.51
#